data_AF-A0A1V1NUY2-F1
#
_entry.id   AF-A0A1V1NUY2-F1
#
_cell.length_a   1.000
_cell.length_b   1.000
_cell.length_c   1.000
_cell.angle_alpha   90.00
_cell.angle_beta   90.00
_cell.angle_gamma   90.00
#
_symmetry.space_group_name_H-M   'P 1'
#
loop_
_entity.id
_entity.type
_entity.pdbx_description
1 polymer ?
#
loop_
_entity_poly.entity_id
_entity_poly.type
_entity_poly.pdbx_seq_one_letter_code
_entity_poly.pdbx_strand_id
1 'polypeptide(L)'
;MLAIPHLGASTKEAEDNCAHMIVTQVKDFLEHGNIKNAINFPDCFLERSTKDRVIIVNKNIPAMIGKISNVFADINANIVNMVNKSKADLAYNILDLDGDISQNVLAKIRAIPGIIKVRKL
;
A
#
# COMPACT_ATOMS: atom_id res chain seq x y z
N MET A 1 17.56 41.35 -12.11
CA MET A 1 17.20 39.98 -11.68
C MET A 1 15.74 40.03 -11.25
N LEU A 2 14.83 39.40 -11.99
CA LEU A 2 13.42 39.34 -11.59
C LEU A 2 13.26 38.15 -10.63
N ALA A 3 13.09 38.44 -9.34
CA ALA A 3 12.66 37.43 -8.37
C ALA A 3 11.14 37.30 -8.51
N ILE A 4 10.68 36.20 -9.10
CA ILE A 4 9.25 35.88 -9.13
C ILE A 4 8.96 35.11 -7.84
N PRO A 5 8.20 35.66 -6.86
CA PRO A 5 7.79 34.88 -5.70
C PRO A 5 6.91 33.72 -6.17
N HIS A 6 6.82 32.66 -5.36
CA HIS A 6 6.10 31.40 -5.60
C HIS A 6 4.71 31.57 -6.27
N LEU A 7 4.66 31.69 -7.61
CA LEU A 7 3.44 31.88 -8.40
C LEU A 7 3.11 30.66 -9.28
N GLY A 8 3.97 29.63 -9.30
CA GLY A 8 3.76 28.44 -10.13
C GLY A 8 2.59 27.55 -9.69
N ALA A 9 2.03 27.77 -8.51
CA ALA A 9 0.95 26.95 -7.92
C ALA A 9 -0.31 27.76 -7.56
N SER A 10 -0.45 28.99 -8.05
CA SER A 10 -1.52 29.93 -7.62
C SER A 10 -2.43 30.37 -8.77
N THR A 11 -2.57 29.55 -9.81
CA THR A 11 -3.65 29.71 -10.79
C THR A 11 -4.81 28.80 -10.42
N LYS A 12 -6.03 29.22 -10.74
CA LYS A 12 -7.23 28.44 -10.44
C LYS A 12 -7.18 27.07 -11.12
N GLU A 13 -6.60 27.01 -12.32
CA GLU A 13 -6.38 25.78 -13.06
C GLU A 13 -5.37 24.85 -12.38
N ALA A 14 -4.31 25.40 -11.77
CA ALA A 14 -3.35 24.60 -11.01
C ALA A 14 -4.00 24.02 -9.74
N GLU A 15 -4.81 24.81 -9.03
CA GLU A 15 -5.56 24.36 -7.86
C GLU A 15 -6.56 23.25 -8.20
N ASP A 16 -7.36 23.42 -9.27
CA ASP A 16 -8.35 22.43 -9.71
C ASP A 16 -7.67 21.10 -10.12
N ASN A 17 -6.56 21.18 -10.86
CA ASN A 17 -5.80 19.99 -11.25
C ASN A 17 -5.17 19.29 -10.04
N CYS A 18 -4.62 20.05 -9.08
CA CYS A 18 -4.08 19.49 -7.84
C CYS A 18 -5.17 18.81 -7.01
N ALA A 19 -6.34 19.44 -6.86
CA ALA A 19 -7.47 18.87 -6.13
C ALA A 19 -7.93 17.56 -6.77
N HIS A 20 -8.11 17.54 -8.10
CA HIS A 20 -8.49 16.33 -8.82
C HIS A 20 -7.42 15.22 -8.67
N MET A 21 -6.14 15.56 -8.74
CA MET A 21 -5.04 14.61 -8.54
C MET A 21 -5.10 13.97 -7.15
N ILE A 22 -5.27 14.78 -6.09
CA ILE A 22 -5.32 14.29 -4.71
C ILE A 22 -6.53 13.36 -4.52
N VAL A 23 -7.71 13.75 -5.01
CA VAL A 23 -8.92 12.92 -4.93
C VAL A 23 -8.71 11.58 -5.61
N THR A 24 -8.13 11.57 -6.81
CA THR A 24 -7.82 10.32 -7.54
C THR A 24 -6.83 9.44 -6.76
N GLN A 25 -5.78 10.02 -6.17
CA GLN A 25 -4.80 9.25 -5.38
C GLN A 25 -5.40 8.68 -4.09
N VAL A 26 -6.22 9.48 -3.38
CA VAL A 26 -6.92 9.03 -2.18
C VAL A 26 -7.91 7.91 -2.52
N LYS A 27 -8.66 8.05 -3.61
CA LYS A 27 -9.57 7.01 -4.10
C LYS A 27 -8.82 5.71 -4.42
N ASP A 28 -7.74 5.80 -5.19
CA ASP A 28 -6.90 4.64 -5.57
C ASP A 28 -6.32 3.93 -4.32
N PHE A 29 -5.89 4.69 -3.31
CA PHE A 29 -5.46 4.13 -2.02
C PHE A 29 -6.59 3.46 -1.24
N LEU A 30 -7.79 4.07 -1.22
CA LEU A 30 -8.91 3.52 -0.47
C LEU A 30 -9.49 2.27 -1.11
N GLU A 31 -9.58 2.22 -2.44
CA GLU A 31 -10.21 1.12 -3.19
C GLU A 31 -9.23 0.00 -3.53
N HIS A 32 -7.98 0.35 -3.86
CA HIS A 32 -6.98 -0.60 -4.37
C HIS A 32 -5.73 -0.69 -3.50
N GLY A 33 -5.53 0.24 -2.57
CA GLY A 33 -4.32 0.25 -1.73
C GLY A 33 -3.08 0.76 -2.44
N ASN A 34 -3.23 1.29 -3.65
CA ASN A 34 -2.13 1.85 -4.42
C ASN A 34 -1.70 3.18 -3.78
N ILE A 35 -0.39 3.40 -3.73
CA ILE A 35 0.21 4.63 -3.22
C ILE A 35 1.03 5.24 -4.35
N LYS A 36 0.71 6.51 -4.69
CA LYS A 36 1.43 7.30 -5.68
C LYS A 36 1.76 8.66 -5.10
N ASN A 37 3.00 9.10 -5.29
CA ASN A 37 3.52 10.40 -4.88
C ASN A 37 3.40 10.65 -3.37
N ALA A 38 3.46 9.59 -2.56
CA ALA A 38 3.41 9.76 -1.12
C ALA A 38 4.75 10.26 -0.57
N ILE A 39 4.71 11.40 0.11
CA ILE A 39 5.91 11.99 0.70
C ILE A 39 6.52 11.07 1.76
N ASN A 40 5.67 10.40 2.55
CA ASN A 40 6.07 9.62 3.72
C ASN A 40 5.88 8.09 3.58
N PHE A 41 5.44 7.60 2.42
CA PHE A 41 5.28 6.17 2.14
C PHE A 41 6.01 5.78 0.85
N PRO A 42 6.35 4.48 0.67
CA PRO A 42 6.86 3.99 -0.60
C PRO A 42 5.78 4.06 -1.68
N ASP A 43 6.16 4.48 -2.88
CA ASP A 43 5.29 4.38 -4.05
C ASP A 43 5.12 2.90 -4.41
N CYS A 44 3.86 2.45 -4.42
CA CYS A 44 3.53 1.04 -4.55
C CYS A 44 2.25 0.89 -5.38
N PHE A 45 2.35 0.14 -6.46
CA PHE A 45 1.26 -0.08 -7.40
C PHE A 45 1.16 -1.55 -7.76
N LEU A 46 -0.07 -2.08 -7.72
CA LEU A 46 -0.39 -3.41 -8.18
C LEU A 46 -1.77 -3.40 -8.82
N GLU A 47 -1.82 -3.71 -10.12
CA GLU A 47 -3.07 -3.92 -10.85
C GLU A 47 -3.90 -5.00 -10.15
N ARG A 48 -5.20 -4.76 -9.95
CA ARG A 48 -6.03 -5.68 -9.16
C ARG A 48 -6.30 -6.95 -9.95
N SER A 49 -5.78 -8.05 -9.43
CA SER A 49 -5.86 -9.37 -10.07
C SER A 49 -6.95 -10.24 -9.45
N THR A 50 -7.31 -10.02 -8.18
CA THR A 50 -8.31 -10.82 -7.46
C THR A 50 -9.27 -9.98 -6.62
N LYS A 51 -10.35 -10.63 -6.14
CA LYS A 51 -11.31 -10.02 -5.22
C LYS A 51 -10.73 -9.81 -3.83
N ASP A 52 -9.97 -10.77 -3.30
CA ASP A 52 -9.41 -10.68 -1.96
C ASP A 52 -8.01 -10.06 -2.01
N ARG A 53 -7.90 -8.81 -1.54
CA ARG A 53 -6.61 -8.09 -1.47
C ARG A 53 -6.25 -7.80 -0.03
N VAL A 54 -5.01 -8.04 0.35
CA VAL A 54 -4.49 -7.72 1.68
C VAL A 54 -3.31 -6.77 1.57
N ILE A 55 -3.40 -5.68 2.32
CA ILE A 55 -2.34 -4.70 2.49
C ILE A 55 -1.67 -4.93 3.83
N ILE A 56 -0.34 -4.98 3.83
CA ILE A 56 0.45 -5.15 5.04
C ILE A 56 1.52 -4.06 5.09
N VAL A 57 1.57 -3.35 6.21
CA VAL A 57 2.63 -2.39 6.54
C VAL A 57 3.48 -2.98 7.64
N ASN A 58 4.80 -2.99 7.46
CA ASN A 58 5.74 -3.54 8.43
C ASN A 58 7.02 -2.72 8.50
N LYS A 59 7.78 -2.92 9.59
CA LYS A 59 9.16 -2.43 9.68
C LYS A 59 10.01 -3.07 8.58
N ASN A 60 10.87 -2.29 7.93
CA ASN A 60 11.77 -2.74 6.89
C ASN A 60 12.96 -3.52 7.49
N ILE A 61 12.67 -4.72 7.99
CA ILE A 61 13.66 -5.64 8.59
C ILE A 61 13.70 -6.96 7.82
N PRO A 62 14.83 -7.69 7.85
CA PRO A 62 15.01 -8.93 7.09
C PRO A 62 13.92 -9.98 7.37
N ALA A 63 13.67 -10.81 6.34
CA ALA A 63 12.78 -11.97 6.35
C ALA A 63 11.27 -11.68 6.58
N MET A 64 10.83 -10.42 6.57
CA MET A 64 9.40 -10.12 6.82
C MET A 64 8.46 -10.69 5.75
N ILE A 65 8.84 -10.62 4.47
CA ILE A 65 8.06 -11.20 3.37
C ILE A 65 7.87 -12.70 3.60
N GLY A 66 8.94 -13.43 3.95
CA GLY A 66 8.85 -14.86 4.25
C GLY A 66 7.93 -15.16 5.43
N LYS A 67 8.00 -14.38 6.51
CA LYS A 67 7.09 -14.53 7.67
C LYS A 67 5.63 -14.33 7.27
N ILE A 68 5.35 -13.34 6.42
CA ILE A 68 4.00 -13.07 5.91
C ILE A 68 3.53 -14.22 5.01
N SER A 69 4.33 -14.61 4.02
CA SER A 69 4.00 -15.67 3.07
C SER A 69 3.75 -17.02 3.76
N ASN A 70 4.51 -17.34 4.81
CA ASN A 70 4.32 -18.57 5.58
C ASN A 70 2.93 -18.66 6.23
N VAL A 71 2.39 -17.55 6.73
CA VAL A 71 1.03 -17.55 7.32
C VAL A 71 -0.04 -17.86 6.28
N PHE A 72 0.14 -17.43 5.04
CA PHE A 72 -0.75 -17.78 3.93
C PHE A 72 -0.54 -19.23 3.46
N ALA A 73 0.69 -19.72 3.48
CA ALA A 73 1.01 -21.11 3.15
C ALA A 73 0.37 -22.10 4.15
N ASP A 74 0.37 -21.78 5.46
CA ASP A 74 -0.22 -22.62 6.52
C ASP A 74 -1.73 -22.89 6.34
N ILE A 75 -2.41 -22.02 5.59
CA ILE A 75 -3.85 -22.14 5.30
C ILE A 75 -4.13 -22.53 3.85
N ASN A 76 -3.08 -22.86 3.09
CA ASN A 76 -3.13 -23.18 1.67
C ASN A 76 -3.80 -22.07 0.82
N ALA A 77 -3.62 -20.80 1.22
CA ALA A 77 -4.07 -19.65 0.43
C ALA A 77 -3.04 -19.33 -0.66
N ASN A 78 -3.51 -19.15 -1.89
CA ASN A 78 -2.66 -18.87 -3.03
C ASN A 78 -2.44 -17.35 -3.18
N ILE A 79 -1.18 -16.91 -3.22
CA ILE A 79 -0.82 -15.52 -3.55
C ILE A 79 -0.70 -15.42 -5.07
N VAL A 80 -1.71 -14.82 -5.71
CA VAL A 80 -1.75 -14.66 -7.17
C VAL A 80 -0.76 -13.61 -7.63
N ASN A 81 -0.73 -12.48 -6.92
CA ASN A 81 0.15 -11.39 -7.25
C ASN A 81 0.59 -10.66 -5.99
N MET A 82 1.82 -10.16 -5.98
CA MET A 82 2.37 -9.46 -4.84
C MET A 82 3.36 -8.39 -5.27
N VAL A 83 3.31 -7.24 -4.61
CA VAL A 83 4.36 -6.23 -4.67
C VAL A 83 4.79 -5.85 -3.25
N ASN A 84 6.09 -5.71 -3.07
CA ASN A 84 6.70 -5.12 -1.89
C ASN A 84 7.53 -3.92 -2.30
N LYS A 85 7.33 -2.80 -1.60
CA LYS A 85 8.16 -1.60 -1.73
C LYS A 85 8.50 -1.09 -0.34
N SER A 86 9.70 -0.56 -0.19
CA SER A 86 10.18 -0.02 1.08
C SER A 86 10.69 1.41 0.91
N LYS A 87 10.59 2.18 2.00
CA LYS A 87 11.10 3.53 2.11
C LYS A 87 11.50 3.76 3.56
N ALA A 88 12.78 4.09 3.77
CA ALA A 88 13.38 4.15 5.10
C ALA A 88 13.05 2.89 5.93
N ASP A 89 12.46 3.08 7.10
CA ASP A 89 12.16 2.01 8.06
C ASP A 89 10.83 1.30 7.80
N LEU A 90 10.12 1.63 6.72
CA LEU A 90 8.82 1.07 6.39
C LEU A 90 8.87 0.23 5.11
N ALA A 91 8.12 -0.87 5.12
CA ALA A 91 7.78 -1.63 3.93
C ALA A 91 6.26 -1.74 3.80
N TYR A 92 5.80 -1.67 2.56
CA TYR A 92 4.41 -1.70 2.16
C TYR A 92 4.21 -2.83 1.16
N ASN A 93 3.28 -3.71 1.48
CA ASN A 93 2.99 -4.91 0.70
C ASN A 93 1.54 -4.84 0.23
N ILE A 94 1.33 -5.14 -1.05
CA ILE A 94 0.00 -5.41 -1.60
C ILE A 94 0.04 -6.86 -2.08
N LEU A 95 -0.88 -7.68 -1.58
CA LEU A 95 -1.02 -9.08 -1.94
C LEU A 95 -2.43 -9.33 -2.46
N ASP A 96 -2.53 -9.87 -3.67
CA ASP A 96 -3.76 -10.41 -4.24
C ASP A 96 -3.78 -11.91 -3.98
N LEU A 97 -4.86 -12.37 -3.37
CA LEU A 97 -5.02 -13.73 -2.89
C LEU A 97 -6.23 -14.38 -3.57
N ASP A 98 -6.13 -15.70 -3.79
CA ASP A 98 -7.27 -16.55 -4.12
C ASP A 98 -7.72 -17.30 -2.87
N GLY A 99 -8.97 -17.08 -2.45
CA GLY A 99 -9.59 -17.78 -1.31
C GLY A 99 -10.15 -16.83 -0.24
N ASP A 100 -11.04 -17.34 0.60
CA ASP A 100 -11.66 -16.55 1.66
C ASP A 100 -10.69 -16.31 2.82
N ILE A 101 -10.11 -15.11 2.86
CA ILE A 101 -9.20 -14.70 3.93
C ILE A 101 -10.02 -14.34 5.17
N SER A 102 -10.08 -15.29 6.11
CA SER A 102 -10.76 -15.11 7.39
C SER A 102 -10.04 -14.13 8.33
N GLN A 103 -10.79 -13.57 9.29
CA GLN A 103 -10.23 -12.67 10.29
C GLN A 103 -9.14 -13.32 11.16
N ASN A 104 -9.20 -14.64 11.36
CA ASN A 104 -8.21 -15.39 12.12
C ASN A 104 -6.82 -15.34 11.45
N VAL A 105 -6.77 -15.39 10.12
CA VAL A 105 -5.53 -15.28 9.34
C VAL A 105 -4.93 -13.89 9.51
N LEU A 106 -5.77 -12.85 9.36
CA LEU A 106 -5.34 -11.47 9.54
C LEU A 106 -4.82 -11.22 10.96
N ALA A 107 -5.42 -11.87 11.98
CA ALA A 107 -4.94 -11.81 13.35
C ALA A 107 -3.55 -12.45 13.53
N LYS A 108 -3.30 -13.60 12.88
CA LYS A 108 -1.96 -14.23 12.88
C LYS A 108 -0.91 -13.31 12.27
N ILE A 109 -1.22 -12.64 11.16
CA ILE A 109 -0.30 -11.67 10.54
C ILE A 109 -0.04 -10.50 11.48
N ARG A 110 -1.08 -9.93 12.10
CA ARG A 110 -0.94 -8.83 13.07
C ARG A 110 -0.07 -9.19 14.27
N ALA A 111 -0.02 -10.46 14.65
CA ALA A 111 0.81 -10.94 15.76
C ALA A 111 2.31 -11.05 15.42
N ILE A 112 2.70 -10.99 14.13
CA ILE A 112 4.11 -11.06 13.74
C ILE A 112 4.85 -9.80 14.23
N PRO A 113 5.94 -9.95 15.01
CA PRO A 113 6.72 -8.81 15.48
C PRO A 113 7.24 -7.95 14.33
N GLY A 114 6.92 -6.66 14.34
CA GLY A 114 7.30 -5.71 13.30
C GLY A 114 6.21 -5.42 12.27
N ILE A 115 5.07 -6.12 12.29
CA ILE A 115 3.87 -5.69 11.57
C ILE A 115 3.28 -4.47 12.27
N ILE A 116 2.93 -3.46 11.47
CA ILE A 116 2.39 -2.17 11.92
C ILE A 116 0.89 -2.09 11.60
N LYS A 117 0.48 -2.54 10.41
CA LYS A 117 -0.91 -2.49 9.97
C LYS A 117 -1.23 -3.62 9.00
N VAL A 118 -2.44 -4.17 9.11
CA VAL A 118 -3.01 -5.14 8.18
C VAL A 118 -4.43 -4.72 7.82
N ARG A 119 -4.70 -4.58 6.53
CA ARG A 119 -6.01 -4.16 5.98
C ARG A 119 -6.42 -5.13 4.86
N LYS A 120 -7.66 -5.63 4.92
CA LYS A 120 -8.30 -6.38 3.83
C LYS A 120 -9.10 -5.39 2.96
N LEU A 121 -9.06 -5.59 1.64
CA LEU A 121 -9.76 -4.84 0.58
C LEU A 121 -10.57 -5.80 -0.30
#